data_AF-A0A6L8UCN9-F1
#
_entry.id   AF-A0A6L8UCN9-F1
#
_cell.length_a   1.000
_cell.length_b   1.000
_cell.length_c   1.000
_cell.angle_alpha   90.00
_cell.angle_beta   90.00
_cell.angle_gamma   90.00
#
_symmetry.space_group_name_H-M   'P 1'
#
loop_
_entity.id
_entity.type
_entity.pdbx_description
1 polymer ?
#
loop_
_entity_poly.entity_id
_entity_poly.type
_entity_poly.pdbx_seq_one_letter_code
_entity_poly.pdbx_strand_id
1 'polypeptide(L)'
;MTQYLCKACRGVLNVKTSIILSATKLNSSKKGLLYLNPELGNYTVTTHPTFQIEEGEEYLINCPICHAHLNSLKYDHLVRIKMIDDKGEEFDIYFSDIVGEKCTFKISGSTVEKIGPDAVKYNKYFDIPEEDKKYL
;
A
#
# COMPACT_ATOMS: atom_id res chain seq x y z
N MET A 1 -16.19 -11.70 1.63
CA MET A 1 -14.82 -12.00 1.12
C MET A 1 -14.10 -10.67 0.96
N THR A 2 -12.91 -10.54 1.55
CA THR A 2 -12.13 -9.31 1.47
C THR A 2 -11.67 -9.04 0.03
N GLN A 3 -11.86 -7.81 -0.43
CA GLN A 3 -11.42 -7.35 -1.74
C GLN A 3 -10.47 -6.18 -1.59
N TYR A 4 -9.40 -6.17 -2.36
CA TYR A 4 -8.50 -5.04 -2.49
C TYR A 4 -8.72 -4.39 -3.84
N LEU A 5 -8.95 -3.07 -3.85
CA LEU A 5 -9.29 -2.33 -5.05
C LEU A 5 -8.25 -1.24 -5.33
N CYS A 6 -8.06 -0.97 -6.62
CA CYS A 6 -7.32 0.19 -7.07
C CYS A 6 -8.02 1.48 -6.61
N LYS A 7 -7.26 2.44 -6.05
CA LYS A 7 -7.80 3.75 -5.64
C LYS A 7 -8.32 4.58 -6.81
N ALA A 8 -7.83 4.33 -8.03
CA ALA A 8 -8.16 5.10 -9.24
C ALA A 8 -9.27 4.46 -10.07
N CYS A 9 -9.11 3.20 -10.51
CA CYS A 9 -10.09 2.55 -11.38
C CYS A 9 -11.07 1.63 -10.66
N ARG A 10 -10.94 1.45 -9.33
CA ARG A 10 -11.73 0.50 -8.52
C ARG A 10 -11.62 -0.97 -8.96
N GLY A 11 -10.70 -1.30 -9.86
CA GLY A 11 -10.46 -2.68 -10.28
C GLY A 11 -9.96 -3.55 -9.13
N VAL A 12 -10.44 -4.81 -9.06
CA VAL A 12 -10.07 -5.79 -8.04
C VAL A 12 -8.62 -6.24 -8.25
N LEU A 13 -7.77 -5.99 -7.27
CA LEU A 13 -6.32 -6.23 -7.30
C LEU A 13 -5.93 -7.59 -6.74
N ASN A 14 -6.76 -8.20 -5.90
CA ASN A 14 -6.49 -9.53 -5.36
C ASN A 14 -7.13 -10.64 -6.18
N VAL A 15 -6.31 -11.64 -6.53
CA VAL A 15 -6.76 -12.86 -7.22
C VAL A 15 -6.34 -14.04 -6.36
N LYS A 16 -7.30 -14.93 -6.04
CA LYS A 16 -7.12 -16.02 -5.07
C LYS A 16 -6.67 -15.49 -3.70
N THR A 17 -5.38 -15.64 -3.38
CA THR A 17 -4.80 -15.42 -2.06
C THR A 17 -3.73 -14.32 -2.06
N SER A 18 -3.60 -13.55 -3.13
CA SER A 18 -2.54 -12.53 -3.24
C SER A 18 -3.05 -11.25 -3.88
N ILE A 19 -2.56 -10.11 -3.39
CA ILE A 19 -2.74 -8.81 -4.03
C ILE A 19 -1.67 -8.69 -5.12
N ILE A 20 -2.08 -8.37 -6.34
CA ILE A 20 -1.18 -8.23 -7.48
C ILE A 20 -1.00 -6.75 -7.78
N LEU A 21 0.24 -6.29 -7.75
CA LEU A 21 0.63 -4.91 -8.08
C LEU A 21 1.74 -4.90 -9.11
N SER A 22 1.90 -3.79 -9.82
CA SER A 22 3.06 -3.58 -10.68
C SER A 22 4.04 -2.63 -10.00
N ALA A 23 5.33 -2.95 -10.05
CA ALA A 23 6.39 -2.13 -9.47
C ALA A 23 7.39 -1.73 -10.55
N THR A 24 7.86 -0.49 -10.50
CA THR A 24 8.93 0.05 -11.33
C THR A 24 10.01 0.61 -10.42
N LYS A 25 11.26 0.15 -10.57
CA LYS A 25 12.36 0.68 -9.77
C LYS A 25 12.58 2.15 -10.11
N LEU A 26 12.68 3.02 -9.11
CA LEU A 26 12.98 4.43 -9.32
C LEU A 26 14.34 4.55 -10.04
N ASN A 27 14.45 5.43 -11.05
CA ASN A 27 15.66 5.58 -11.88
C ASN A 27 16.05 4.36 -12.74
N SER A 28 15.13 3.42 -12.99
CA SER A 28 15.36 2.27 -13.89
C SER A 28 14.19 2.01 -14.82
N SER A 29 14.45 1.35 -15.95
CA SER A 29 13.42 0.81 -16.84
C SER A 29 12.90 -0.57 -16.39
N LYS A 30 13.47 -1.15 -15.33
CA LYS A 30 13.05 -2.46 -14.80
C LYS A 30 11.67 -2.37 -14.15
N LYS A 31 10.77 -3.22 -14.62
CA LYS A 31 9.39 -3.36 -14.14
C LYS A 31 9.10 -4.81 -13.84
N GLY A 32 8.23 -5.05 -12.86
CA GLY A 32 7.80 -6.39 -12.49
C GLY A 32 6.47 -6.40 -11.78
N LEU A 33 5.96 -7.60 -11.54
CA LEU A 33 4.78 -7.81 -10.71
C LEU A 33 5.21 -8.18 -9.29
N LEU A 34 4.48 -7.62 -8.33
CA LEU A 34 4.56 -7.96 -6.91
C LEU A 34 3.31 -8.75 -6.53
N TYR A 35 3.52 -9.84 -5.82
CA TYR A 35 2.48 -10.57 -5.12
C TYR A 35 2.64 -10.27 -3.64
N LEU A 36 1.68 -9.57 -3.05
CA LEU A 36 1.63 -9.28 -1.62
C LEU A 36 0.66 -10.23 -0.93
N ASN A 37 0.97 -10.60 0.31
CA ASN A 37 0.01 -11.27 1.17
C ASN A 37 -1.11 -10.29 1.57
N PRO A 38 -2.40 -10.66 1.44
CA PRO A 38 -3.52 -9.81 1.84
C PRO A 38 -3.69 -9.69 3.36
N GLU A 39 -3.11 -10.58 4.16
CA GLU A 39 -3.16 -10.49 5.62
C GLU A 39 -2.41 -9.24 6.10
N LEU A 40 -3.11 -8.34 6.79
CA LEU A 40 -2.50 -7.11 7.30
C LEU A 40 -1.44 -7.44 8.36
N GLY A 41 -0.25 -6.86 8.22
CA GLY A 41 0.92 -7.23 9.04
C GLY A 41 1.74 -8.39 8.47
N ASN A 42 1.29 -9.02 7.39
CA ASN A 42 2.07 -10.01 6.66
C ASN A 42 2.80 -9.35 5.48
N TYR A 43 4.08 -9.08 5.67
CA TYR A 43 4.93 -8.37 4.70
C TYR A 43 5.61 -9.31 3.71
N THR A 44 5.07 -10.51 3.50
CA THR A 44 5.62 -11.46 2.52
C THR A 44 5.37 -10.93 1.12
N VAL A 45 6.45 -10.71 0.37
CA VAL A 45 6.42 -10.28 -1.03
C VAL A 45 7.02 -11.36 -1.90
N THR A 46 6.34 -11.73 -2.97
CA THR A 46 6.86 -12.64 -3.99
C THR A 46 6.93 -11.94 -5.33
N THR A 47 8.04 -12.12 -6.04
CA THR A 47 8.28 -11.55 -7.38
C THR A 47 8.77 -12.64 -8.34
N HIS A 48 8.79 -12.34 -9.64
CA HIS A 48 9.42 -13.24 -10.60
C HIS A 48 10.94 -13.32 -10.33
N PRO A 49 11.62 -14.48 -10.46
CA PRO A 49 13.05 -14.62 -10.16
C PRO A 49 13.97 -13.64 -10.90
N THR A 50 13.57 -13.16 -12.07
CA THR A 50 14.33 -12.18 -12.87
C THR A 50 14.09 -10.72 -12.46
N PHE A 51 13.11 -10.47 -11.60
CA PHE A 51 12.81 -9.16 -11.04
C PHE A 51 12.96 -9.26 -9.52
N GLN A 52 14.19 -9.05 -9.06
CA GLN A 52 14.51 -9.02 -7.63
C GLN A 52 14.40 -7.58 -7.13
N ILE A 53 13.63 -7.41 -6.06
CA ILE A 53 13.56 -6.17 -5.32
C ILE A 53 14.79 -6.06 -4.41
N GLU A 54 15.28 -4.84 -4.25
CA GLU A 54 16.49 -4.54 -3.49
C GLU A 54 16.07 -3.88 -2.16
N GLU A 55 16.60 -4.36 -1.05
CA GLU A 55 16.26 -3.84 0.29
C GLU A 55 16.72 -2.40 0.45
N GLY A 56 15.87 -1.55 1.04
CA GLY A 56 16.10 -0.12 1.21
C GLY A 56 15.79 0.74 -0.01
N GLU A 57 15.47 0.15 -1.16
CA GLU A 57 15.13 0.91 -2.37
C GLU A 57 13.63 1.22 -2.46
N GLU A 58 13.32 2.38 -3.06
CA GLU A 58 11.96 2.85 -3.32
C GLU A 58 11.46 2.39 -4.71
N TYR A 59 10.20 1.98 -4.77
CA TYR A 59 9.56 1.54 -6.00
C TYR A 59 8.28 2.34 -6.29
N LEU A 60 8.11 2.72 -7.56
CA LEU A 60 6.83 3.24 -8.04
C LEU A 60 5.85 2.08 -8.18
N ILE A 61 4.82 2.09 -7.35
CA ILE A 61 3.78 1.07 -7.31
C ILE A 61 2.57 1.56 -8.11
N ASN A 62 2.22 0.78 -9.12
CA ASN A 62 1.15 1.12 -10.06
C ASN A 62 0.09 0.02 -10.10
N CYS A 63 -1.13 0.42 -10.43
CA CYS A 63 -2.21 -0.51 -10.71
C CYS A 63 -1.89 -1.34 -11.97
N PRO A 64 -1.94 -2.69 -11.92
CA PRO A 64 -1.70 -3.51 -13.10
C PRO A 64 -2.83 -3.43 -14.14
N ILE A 65 -4.01 -2.90 -13.77
CA ILE A 65 -5.19 -2.82 -14.62
C ILE A 65 -5.22 -1.50 -15.41
N CYS A 66 -5.04 -0.37 -14.73
CA CYS A 66 -5.15 0.96 -15.34
C CYS A 66 -3.85 1.75 -15.37
N HIS A 67 -2.75 1.19 -14.86
CA HIS A 67 -1.42 1.82 -14.78
C HIS A 67 -1.33 3.11 -13.95
N ALA A 68 -2.39 3.50 -13.24
CA ALA A 68 -2.35 4.64 -12.34
C ALA A 68 -1.37 4.42 -11.18
N HIS A 69 -0.66 5.48 -10.78
CA HIS A 69 0.21 5.49 -9.61
C HIS A 69 -0.60 5.31 -8.33
N LEU A 70 -0.18 4.34 -7.52
CA LEU A 70 -0.79 4.03 -6.22
C LEU A 70 -0.04 4.69 -5.07
N ASN A 71 1.23 5.10 -5.26
CA ASN A 71 1.96 5.96 -4.33
C ASN A 71 1.13 7.21 -3.96
N SER A 72 1.22 7.62 -2.70
CA SER A 72 0.48 8.72 -2.11
C SER A 72 1.23 10.02 -2.40
N LEU A 73 0.51 11.02 -2.91
CA LEU A 73 1.05 12.38 -3.04
C LEU A 73 1.03 13.14 -1.71
N LYS A 74 0.26 12.65 -0.73
CA LYS A 74 0.07 13.30 0.58
C LYS A 74 1.05 12.79 1.63
N TYR A 75 1.45 11.53 1.51
CA TYR A 75 2.26 10.83 2.51
C TYR A 75 3.43 10.20 1.79
N ASP A 76 4.61 10.79 1.96
CA ASP A 76 5.83 10.29 1.33
C ASP A 76 6.05 8.84 1.73
N HIS A 77 6.57 8.06 0.79
CA HIS A 77 6.88 6.64 0.93
C HIS A 77 5.70 5.71 1.24
N LEU A 78 4.45 6.18 1.09
CA LEU A 78 3.26 5.34 1.30
C LEU A 78 2.49 5.12 0.01
N VAL A 79 2.04 3.89 -0.20
CA VAL A 79 1.14 3.46 -1.26
C VAL A 79 -0.27 3.32 -0.71
N ARG A 80 -1.28 3.80 -1.45
CA ARG A 80 -2.69 3.66 -1.06
C ARG A 80 -3.44 2.71 -1.98
N ILE A 81 -4.11 1.73 -1.39
CA ILE A 81 -5.16 0.92 -2.03
C ILE A 81 -6.42 0.95 -1.17
N LYS A 82 -7.52 0.43 -1.71
CA LYS A 82 -8.79 0.32 -0.99
C LYS A 82 -9.00 -1.13 -0.57
N MET A 83 -9.63 -1.35 0.57
CA MET A 83 -10.05 -2.66 1.05
C MET A 83 -11.54 -2.62 1.30
N ILE A 84 -12.28 -3.64 0.84
CA ILE A 84 -13.65 -3.91 1.25
C ILE A 84 -13.60 -5.19 2.07
N ASP A 85 -14.07 -5.14 3.31
CA ASP A 85 -14.10 -6.32 4.18
C ASP A 85 -15.27 -7.26 3.82
N ASP A 86 -15.48 -8.28 4.64
CA ASP A 86 -16.56 -9.24 4.48
C ASP A 86 -17.95 -8.67 4.80
N LYS A 87 -18.03 -7.57 5.56
CA LYS A 87 -19.27 -6.84 5.87
C LYS A 87 -19.62 -5.80 4.81
N GLY A 88 -18.72 -5.53 3.87
CA GLY A 88 -18.89 -4.53 2.83
C GLY A 88 -18.42 -3.14 3.25
N GLU A 89 -17.73 -3.02 4.39
CA GLU A 89 -17.15 -1.75 4.84
C GLU A 89 -15.88 -1.44 4.05
N GLU A 90 -15.74 -0.18 3.63
CA GLU A 90 -14.60 0.28 2.84
C GLU A 90 -13.55 0.97 3.72
N PHE A 91 -12.30 0.56 3.54
CA PHE A 91 -11.12 1.08 4.23
C PHE A 91 -10.08 1.55 3.23
N ASP A 92 -9.32 2.57 3.60
CA ASP A 92 -8.08 2.89 2.91
C ASP A 92 -6.91 2.17 3.59
N ILE A 93 -6.15 1.43 2.79
CA ILE A 93 -4.96 0.72 3.25
C ILE A 93 -3.74 1.45 2.71
N TYR A 94 -2.87 1.88 3.62
CA TYR A 94 -1.56 2.43 3.29
C TYR A 94 -0.45 1.46 3.71
N PHE A 95 0.58 1.32 2.90
CA PHE A 95 1.79 0.53 3.20
C PHE A 95 3.01 1.15 2.54
N SER A 96 4.23 0.84 3.01
CA SER A 96 5.46 1.45 2.49
C SER A 96 5.76 1.04 1.05
N ASP A 97 6.29 1.97 0.24
CA ASP A 97 6.93 1.67 -1.05
C ASP A 97 8.43 1.38 -0.95
N ILE A 98 9.01 1.44 0.26
CA ILE A 98 10.40 1.09 0.55
C ILE A 98 10.48 -0.39 0.91
N VAL A 99 11.30 -1.13 0.17
CA VAL A 99 11.50 -2.57 0.40
C VAL A 99 12.19 -2.79 1.74
N GLY A 100 11.59 -3.65 2.58
CA GLY A 100 12.08 -3.98 3.91
C GLY A 100 11.36 -3.22 5.04
N GLU A 101 10.68 -2.12 4.73
CA GLU A 101 9.86 -1.41 5.71
C GLU A 101 8.54 -2.13 5.97
N LYS A 102 8.28 -2.40 7.26
CA LYS A 102 7.13 -3.16 7.74
C LYS A 102 6.15 -2.22 8.42
N CYS A 103 5.35 -1.53 7.62
CA CYS A 103 4.26 -0.70 8.11
C CYS A 103 2.99 -0.90 7.27
N THR A 104 1.84 -0.90 7.93
CA THR A 104 0.52 -0.89 7.30
C THR A 104 -0.43 -0.06 8.14
N PHE A 105 -1.23 0.76 7.47
CA PHE A 105 -2.24 1.60 8.09
C PHE A 105 -3.59 1.26 7.49
N LYS A 106 -4.56 0.91 8.32
CA LYS A 106 -5.95 0.72 7.92
C LYS A 106 -6.77 1.89 8.45
N ILE A 107 -7.43 2.61 7.55
CA ILE A 107 -8.13 3.85 7.86
C ILE A 107 -9.60 3.73 7.48
N SER A 108 -10.49 4.06 8.41
CA SER A 108 -11.92 4.26 8.16
C SER A 108 -12.40 5.46 8.97
N GLY A 109 -12.93 6.48 8.27
CA GLY A 109 -13.32 7.74 8.90
C GLY A 109 -12.16 8.39 9.66
N SER A 110 -12.32 8.54 10.98
CA SER A 110 -11.32 9.09 11.89
C SER A 110 -10.43 8.04 12.56
N THR A 111 -10.75 6.75 12.42
CA THR A 111 -10.01 5.66 13.05
C THR A 111 -8.84 5.23 12.17
N VAL A 112 -7.64 5.21 12.77
CA VAL A 112 -6.41 4.72 12.14
C VAL A 112 -5.88 3.55 12.96
N GLU A 113 -5.86 2.37 12.35
CA GLU A 113 -5.19 1.19 12.89
C GLU A 113 -3.78 1.10 12.30
N LYS A 114 -2.77 1.00 13.16
CA LYS A 114 -1.34 0.97 12.78
C LYS A 114 -0.78 -0.42 13.06
N ILE A 115 -0.12 -1.00 12.06
CA ILE A 115 0.39 -2.37 12.10
C ILE A 115 1.85 -2.36 11.64
N GLY A 116 2.71 -3.09 12.36
CA GLY A 116 4.12 -3.27 12.05
C GLY A 116 5.08 -2.31 12.79
N PRO A 117 6.36 -2.70 12.94
CA PRO A 117 7.34 -1.97 13.75
C PRO A 117 7.73 -0.61 13.15
N ASP A 118 7.72 -0.48 11.82
CA ASP A 118 8.12 0.76 11.15
C ASP A 118 6.98 1.80 11.10
N ALA A 119 5.77 1.46 11.54
CA ALA A 119 4.63 2.36 11.50
C ALA A 119 4.86 3.67 12.28
N VAL A 120 5.70 3.62 13.32
CA VAL A 120 6.08 4.76 14.16
C VAL A 120 6.74 5.88 13.34
N LYS A 121 7.47 5.54 12.26
CA LYS A 121 8.13 6.52 11.38
C LYS A 121 7.14 7.48 10.70
N TYR A 122 5.90 7.04 10.55
CA TYR A 122 4.84 7.76 9.83
C TYR A 122 3.83 8.42 10.78
N ASN A 123 4.06 8.40 12.11
CA ASN A 123 3.17 9.02 13.10
C ASN A 123 2.88 10.49 12.78
N LYS A 124 3.85 11.24 12.23
CA LYS A 124 3.68 12.63 11.79
C LYS A 124 2.49 12.86 10.83
N TYR A 125 2.05 11.82 10.12
CA TYR A 125 0.94 11.90 9.16
C TYR A 125 -0.43 11.54 9.76
N PHE A 126 -0.45 10.78 10.85
CA PHE A 126 -1.68 10.17 11.39
C PHE A 126 -1.99 10.60 12.83
N ASP A 127 -0.99 10.98 13.61
CA ASP A 127 -1.13 11.49 14.99
C ASP A 127 -1.26 13.02 14.99
N ILE A 128 -2.17 13.51 14.17
CA ILE A 128 -2.48 14.93 14.10
C ILE A 128 -3.67 15.19 15.03
N PRO A 129 -3.54 16.06 16.04
CA PRO A 129 -4.65 16.45 16.90
C PRO A 129 -5.85 16.89 16.06
N GLU A 130 -7.07 16.54 16.49
CA GLU A 130 -8.28 16.89 15.73
C GLU A 130 -8.40 18.40 15.46
N GLU A 131 -7.85 19.23 16.35
CA GLU A 131 -7.80 20.69 16.24
C GLU A 131 -6.98 21.20 15.05
N ASP A 132 -5.97 20.43 14.63
CA ASP A 132 -5.03 20.78 13.55
C ASP A 132 -5.43 20.18 12.21
N LYS A 133 -6.33 19.19 12.18
CA LYS A 133 -6.86 18.59 10.95
C LYS A 133 -7.60 19.59 10.05
N LYS A 134 -8.04 20.74 10.60
CA LYS A 134 -8.72 21.81 9.86
C LYS A 134 -7.81 22.62 8.91
N TYR A 135 -6.50 22.42 8.98
CA TYR A 135 -5.49 23.15 8.19
C TYR A 135 -4.78 22.28 7.13
N LEU A 136 -5.26 21.06 6.90
CA LEU A 136 -4.77 20.08 5.89
C LEU A 136 -5.79 19.87 4.78
#